data_AF-A0A257UPQ8-F1
#
_entry.id   AF-A0A257UPQ8-F1
#
_cell.length_a   1.000
_cell.length_b   1.000
_cell.length_c   1.000
_cell.angle_alpha   90.00
_cell.angle_beta   90.00
_cell.angle_gamma   90.00
#
_symmetry.space_group_name_H-M   'P 1'
#
loop_
_entity.id
_entity.type
_entity.pdbx_description
1 polymer ?
#
loop_
_entity_poly.entity_id
_entity_poly.type
_entity_poly.pdbx_seq_one_letter_code
_entity_poly.pdbx_strand_id
1 'polypeptide(L)'
;ARQLLTEVQDSMMLDLQIGETLAKAEALAAQGQREQAQKLLRDVLKVSPGNSRARAMLESQLKPVGTPESQPSPEATIAMDAFELGSFSGNAPTVATPAAGPLKDMEPAFTLDALDSLDAPFEAPGIQSTVLTGPSPGLVPAETAKVQQYLKEGQDLYASGQYQDAIDVWTRIFILDESNTEADALIARAKEAVNANQGEIEHSLTEAIAAFNAGDCGRARPLLEKVLQSFPGHREALYYLGRINEQAAVAPAAPPQPPPVQPSAFSAPPPIFSAGLPEGPREQTAPAASGPALSAGSPDDFEFEENLDLPTGEALRSSSPPAPVGGFEFDSPATEQGLAAPVSPVARPTTAPEQPKAPDAFESFTWDQAPPAEV
;
A
#
# COMPACT_ATOMS: atom_id res chain seq x y z
N ALA A 1 -11.78 -14.16 -18.53
CA ALA A 1 -10.75 -13.30 -19.15
C ALA A 1 -11.34 -12.07 -19.86
N ARG A 2 -12.12 -12.21 -20.96
CA ARG A 2 -12.64 -11.04 -21.72
C ARG A 2 -13.56 -10.11 -20.92
N GLN A 3 -14.44 -10.65 -20.07
CA GLN A 3 -15.33 -9.82 -19.23
C GLN A 3 -14.56 -8.99 -18.19
N LEU A 4 -13.55 -9.57 -17.54
CA LEU A 4 -12.71 -8.85 -16.59
C LEU A 4 -11.94 -7.71 -17.26
N LEU A 5 -11.47 -7.90 -18.50
CA LEU A 5 -10.79 -6.85 -19.25
C LEU A 5 -11.72 -5.67 -19.56
N THR A 6 -12.97 -5.94 -19.98
CA THR A 6 -13.97 -4.90 -20.23
C THR A 6 -14.32 -4.15 -18.94
N GLU A 7 -14.48 -4.87 -17.82
CA GLU A 7 -14.80 -4.26 -16.52
C GLU A 7 -13.66 -3.35 -16.02
N VAL A 8 -12.41 -3.78 -16.19
CA VAL A 8 -11.24 -2.95 -15.85
C VAL A 8 -11.16 -1.72 -16.76
N GLN A 9 -11.43 -1.86 -18.05
CA GLN A 9 -11.44 -0.74 -19.00
C GLN A 9 -12.55 0.27 -18.67
N ASP A 10 -13.76 -0.20 -18.36
CA ASP A 10 -14.88 0.65 -17.98
C ASP A 10 -14.60 1.38 -16.66
N SER A 11 -14.01 0.69 -15.68
CA SER A 11 -13.57 1.32 -14.42
C SER A 11 -12.55 2.43 -14.66
N MET A 12 -11.55 2.18 -15.52
CA MET A 12 -10.51 3.17 -15.82
C MET A 12 -11.07 4.39 -16.56
N MET A 13 -12.04 4.19 -17.46
CA MET A 13 -12.72 5.29 -18.15
C MET A 13 -13.57 6.12 -17.16
N LEU A 14 -14.23 5.46 -16.21
CA LEU A 14 -15.03 6.12 -15.19
C LEU A 14 -14.15 6.99 -14.26
N ASP A 15 -13.00 6.47 -13.83
CA ASP A 15 -12.05 7.21 -12.99
C ASP A 15 -11.52 8.47 -13.71
N LEU A 16 -11.26 8.38 -15.02
CA LEU A 16 -10.85 9.52 -15.83
C LEU A 16 -11.93 10.61 -15.87
N GLN A 17 -13.20 10.22 -16.10
CA GLN A 17 -14.34 11.14 -16.10
C GLN A 17 -14.58 11.79 -14.73
N ILE A 18 -14.40 11.03 -13.65
CA ILE A 18 -14.47 11.55 -12.28
C ILE A 18 -13.35 12.59 -12.05
N GLY A 19 -12.13 12.33 -12.52
CA GLY A 19 -11.02 13.28 -12.44
C GLY A 19 -11.32 14.60 -13.17
N GLU A 20 -11.84 14.53 -14.39
CA GLU A 20 -12.17 15.72 -15.18
C GLU A 20 -13.30 16.55 -14.56
N THR A 21 -14.36 15.89 -14.09
CA THR A 21 -15.49 16.56 -13.42
C THR A 21 -15.07 17.22 -12.10
N LEU A 22 -14.15 16.60 -11.34
CA LEU A 22 -13.55 17.20 -10.15
C LEU A 22 -12.71 18.44 -10.49
N ALA A 23 -11.85 18.36 -11.51
CA ALA A 23 -11.05 19.50 -11.95
C ALA A 23 -11.93 20.68 -12.40
N LYS A 24 -13.03 20.39 -13.11
CA LYS A 24 -14.02 21.40 -13.51
C LYS A 24 -14.75 22.01 -12.31
N ALA A 25 -15.14 21.21 -11.33
CA ALA A 25 -15.73 21.70 -10.08
C ALA A 25 -14.77 22.61 -9.31
N GLU A 26 -13.47 22.28 -9.29
CA GLU A 26 -12.41 23.09 -8.67
C GLU A 26 -12.22 24.42 -9.38
N ALA A 27 -12.18 24.42 -10.72
CA ALA A 27 -12.13 25.65 -11.51
C ALA A 27 -13.35 26.56 -11.28
N LEU A 28 -14.56 26.00 -11.23
CA LEU A 28 -15.79 26.75 -10.94
C LEU A 28 -15.80 27.32 -9.51
N ALA A 29 -15.30 26.55 -8.54
CA ALA A 29 -15.12 27.02 -7.17
C ALA A 29 -14.17 28.22 -7.10
N ALA A 30 -13.04 28.17 -7.82
CA ALA A 30 -12.08 29.27 -7.90
C ALA A 30 -12.67 30.53 -8.56
N GLN A 31 -13.61 30.36 -9.50
CA GLN A 31 -14.35 31.46 -10.14
C GLN A 31 -15.49 32.02 -9.27
N GLY A 32 -15.69 31.51 -8.05
CA GLY A 32 -16.80 31.91 -7.17
C GLY A 32 -18.16 31.33 -7.55
N GLN A 33 -18.22 30.44 -8.55
CA GLN A 33 -19.45 29.76 -8.99
C GLN A 33 -19.77 28.56 -8.08
N ARG A 34 -19.92 28.82 -6.78
CA ARG A 34 -20.04 27.78 -5.74
C ARG A 34 -21.21 26.82 -5.97
N GLU A 35 -22.35 27.32 -6.42
CA GLU A 35 -23.54 26.48 -6.67
C GLU A 35 -23.30 25.46 -7.80
N GLN A 36 -22.62 25.87 -8.88
CA GLN A 36 -22.31 24.97 -10.00
C GLN A 36 -21.27 23.92 -9.59
N ALA A 37 -20.24 24.34 -8.85
CA ALA A 37 -19.25 23.43 -8.28
C ALA A 37 -19.92 22.40 -7.35
N GLN A 38 -20.81 22.83 -6.46
CA GLN A 38 -21.57 21.92 -5.58
C GLN A 38 -22.44 20.94 -6.35
N LYS A 39 -23.07 21.36 -7.45
CA LYS A 39 -23.87 20.48 -8.31
C LYS A 39 -23.01 19.36 -8.90
N LEU A 40 -21.86 19.71 -9.50
CA LEU A 40 -20.93 18.72 -10.05
C LEU A 40 -20.39 17.77 -8.98
N LEU A 41 -20.02 18.28 -7.81
CA LEU A 41 -19.53 17.45 -6.69
C LEU A 41 -20.59 16.45 -6.21
N ARG A 42 -21.88 16.84 -6.18
CA ARG A 42 -22.97 15.90 -5.86
C ARG A 42 -23.15 14.84 -6.93
N ASP A 43 -23.01 15.19 -8.20
CA ASP A 43 -23.12 14.22 -9.29
C ASP A 43 -21.96 13.21 -9.27
N VAL A 44 -20.73 13.66 -8.98
CA VAL A 44 -19.58 12.76 -8.73
C VAL A 44 -19.86 11.80 -7.58
N LEU A 45 -20.43 12.28 -6.47
CA LEU A 45 -20.74 11.44 -5.31
C LEU A 45 -21.89 10.44 -5.55
N LYS A 46 -22.76 10.66 -6.54
CA LYS A 46 -23.77 9.66 -6.95
C LYS A 46 -23.13 8.50 -7.71
N VAL A 47 -22.14 8.80 -8.54
CA VAL A 47 -21.41 7.81 -9.34
C VAL A 47 -20.40 7.06 -8.47
N SER A 48 -19.66 7.79 -7.63
CA SER A 48 -18.65 7.23 -6.73
C SER A 48 -18.85 7.74 -5.29
N PRO A 49 -19.68 7.05 -4.47
CA PRO A 49 -19.95 7.43 -3.09
C PRO A 49 -18.73 7.38 -2.16
N GLY A 50 -17.65 6.72 -2.61
CA GLY A 50 -16.39 6.57 -1.89
C GLY A 50 -15.38 7.70 -2.14
N ASN A 51 -15.65 8.64 -3.06
CA ASN A 51 -14.67 9.66 -3.43
C ASN A 51 -14.46 10.68 -2.30
N SER A 52 -13.34 10.54 -1.59
CA SER A 52 -12.96 11.39 -0.44
C SER A 52 -12.70 12.84 -0.85
N ARG A 53 -12.10 13.08 -2.03
CA ARG A 53 -11.81 14.43 -2.55
C ARG A 53 -13.09 15.21 -2.81
N ALA A 54 -14.08 14.59 -3.45
CA ALA A 54 -15.38 15.22 -3.70
C ALA A 54 -16.10 15.63 -2.39
N ARG A 55 -16.07 14.75 -1.37
CA ARG A 55 -16.62 15.05 -0.04
C ARG A 55 -15.90 16.21 0.64
N ALA A 56 -14.56 16.19 0.65
CA ALA A 56 -13.75 17.24 1.27
C ALA A 56 -14.02 18.62 0.64
N MET A 57 -14.12 18.69 -0.69
CA MET A 57 -14.46 19.94 -1.39
C MET A 57 -15.86 20.44 -1.01
N LEU A 58 -16.85 19.54 -0.97
CA LEU A 58 -18.23 19.89 -0.61
C LEU A 58 -18.31 20.37 0.85
N GLU A 59 -17.58 19.74 1.77
CA GLU A 59 -17.48 20.15 3.18
C GLU A 59 -16.79 21.52 3.34
N SER A 60 -15.69 21.76 2.62
CA SER A 60 -14.99 23.05 2.65
C SER A 60 -15.87 24.21 2.16
N GLN A 61 -16.76 23.95 1.20
CA GLN A 61 -17.70 24.92 0.62
C GLN A 61 -18.92 25.15 1.50
N LEU A 62 -19.35 24.15 2.28
CA LEU A 62 -20.49 24.26 3.19
C LEU A 62 -20.14 24.88 4.52
N LYS A 63 -18.86 24.87 4.92
CA LYS A 63 -18.42 25.61 6.10
C LYS A 63 -18.66 27.10 5.79
N PRO A 64 -19.67 27.74 6.40
CA PRO A 64 -19.94 29.13 6.12
C PRO A 64 -18.65 29.87 6.44
N VAL A 65 -18.12 30.61 5.46
CA VAL A 65 -17.05 31.59 5.72
C VAL A 65 -17.56 32.39 6.91
N GLY A 66 -16.93 32.17 8.06
CA GLY A 66 -17.35 32.72 9.33
C GLY A 66 -17.65 34.18 9.09
N THR A 67 -18.85 34.58 9.52
CA THR A 67 -19.31 35.96 9.58
C THR A 67 -18.10 36.83 9.90
N PRO A 68 -17.73 37.82 9.07
CA PRO A 68 -16.59 38.67 9.38
C PRO A 68 -16.81 39.23 10.77
N GLU A 69 -16.01 38.72 11.71
CA GLU A 69 -16.00 39.15 13.09
C GLU A 69 -15.86 40.66 13.05
N SER A 70 -16.86 41.35 13.60
CA SER A 70 -16.97 42.79 13.61
C SER A 70 -15.61 43.39 13.97
N GLN A 71 -15.02 44.11 13.02
CA GLN A 71 -14.02 45.11 13.35
C GLN A 71 -14.59 45.95 14.51
N PRO A 72 -13.94 46.01 15.67
CA PRO A 72 -14.36 46.95 16.71
C PRO A 72 -14.19 48.36 16.13
N SER A 73 -15.30 49.10 16.05
CA SER A 73 -15.26 50.53 15.74
C SER A 73 -14.32 51.25 16.71
N PRO A 74 -13.36 52.04 16.23
CA PRO A 74 -12.51 52.86 17.08
C PRO A 74 -13.20 54.21 17.37
N GLU A 75 -14.12 54.23 18.31
CA GLU A 75 -14.58 55.49 18.93
C GLU A 75 -14.82 55.30 20.43
N ALA A 76 -13.78 55.59 21.24
CA ALA A 76 -13.89 56.36 22.49
C ALA A 76 -12.53 56.42 23.19
N THR A 77 -11.83 57.53 22.96
CA THR A 77 -11.00 58.30 23.90
C THR A 77 -11.15 57.92 25.38
N ILE A 78 -10.04 57.66 26.08
CA ILE A 78 -9.67 58.23 27.40
C ILE A 78 -8.22 57.81 27.78
N ALA A 79 -7.40 58.85 27.91
CA ALA A 79 -6.30 59.09 28.86
C ALA A 79 -5.15 58.07 29.06
N MET A 80 -3.95 58.59 28.79
CA MET A 80 -2.76 58.60 29.66
C MET A 80 -2.46 57.30 30.44
N ASP A 81 -1.43 56.58 30.00
CA ASP A 81 -0.17 56.64 30.75
C ASP A 81 1.02 56.22 29.88
N ALA A 82 2.13 56.90 30.12
CA ALA A 82 3.37 56.78 29.40
C ALA A 82 4.21 55.67 30.04
N PHE A 83 4.68 54.68 29.29
CA PHE A 83 5.95 54.03 29.62
C PHE A 83 6.62 53.35 28.41
N GLU A 84 7.73 53.95 28.02
CA GLU A 84 8.97 53.42 27.43
C GLU A 84 8.98 52.22 26.46
N LEU A 85 9.27 52.58 25.20
CA LEU A 85 10.49 52.19 24.45
C LEU A 85 10.89 50.70 24.44
N GLY A 86 10.58 50.07 23.31
CA GLY A 86 11.21 48.83 22.87
C GLY A 86 11.14 48.67 21.36
N SER A 87 11.85 49.54 20.63
CA SER A 87 12.06 49.48 19.17
C SER A 87 12.49 48.10 18.69
N PHE A 88 11.66 47.44 17.88
CA PHE A 88 12.13 46.54 16.83
C PHE A 88 11.33 46.84 15.54
N SER A 89 11.82 47.84 14.82
CA SER A 89 11.42 48.17 13.46
C SER A 89 12.44 47.53 12.50
N GLY A 90 11.97 46.81 11.48
CA GLY A 90 12.86 46.35 10.42
C GLY A 90 12.29 45.32 9.45
N ASN A 91 11.60 45.83 8.41
CA ASN A 91 11.48 45.26 7.06
C ASN A 91 10.82 43.89 6.83
N ALA A 92 9.59 43.93 6.33
CA ALA A 92 9.11 42.98 5.33
C ALA A 92 8.89 43.72 3.99
N PRO A 93 9.42 43.22 2.86
CA PRO A 93 9.28 43.88 1.57
C PRO A 93 7.86 43.73 1.02
N THR A 94 7.28 44.87 0.63
CA THR A 94 6.07 44.96 -0.17
C THR A 94 6.34 44.39 -1.56
N VAL A 95 5.89 43.16 -1.83
CA VAL A 95 5.85 42.62 -3.20
C VAL A 95 4.56 43.12 -3.84
N ALA A 96 4.73 44.03 -4.80
CA ALA A 96 3.66 44.56 -5.64
C ALA A 96 3.00 43.44 -6.46
N THR A 97 1.69 43.33 -6.33
CA THR A 97 0.82 42.53 -7.19
C THR A 97 0.72 43.19 -8.58
N PRO A 98 1.15 42.54 -9.68
CA PRO A 98 0.87 43.05 -11.01
C PRO A 98 -0.59 42.78 -11.37
N ALA A 99 -1.28 43.85 -11.78
CA ALA A 99 -2.65 43.82 -12.27
C ALA A 99 -2.76 42.92 -13.53
N ALA A 100 -3.60 41.89 -13.43
CA ALA A 100 -3.97 41.04 -14.54
C ALA A 100 -4.89 41.81 -15.51
N GLY A 101 -4.42 41.99 -16.75
CA GLY A 101 -5.25 42.45 -17.85
C GLY A 101 -6.18 41.32 -18.36
N PRO A 102 -7.29 41.66 -19.06
CA PRO A 102 -8.22 40.68 -19.59
C PRO A 102 -7.63 40.00 -20.83
N LEU A 103 -7.22 38.74 -20.69
CA LEU A 103 -6.82 37.87 -21.80
C LEU A 103 -8.09 37.37 -22.51
N LYS A 104 -8.50 38.14 -23.52
CA LYS A 104 -9.51 37.74 -24.50
C LYS A 104 -8.89 36.77 -25.51
N ASP A 105 -9.67 35.74 -25.84
CA ASP A 105 -9.57 34.95 -27.07
C ASP A 105 -8.29 34.11 -27.24
N MET A 106 -8.26 32.93 -26.60
CA MET A 106 -7.38 31.85 -27.03
C MET A 106 -8.13 30.53 -26.94
N GLU A 107 -8.84 30.19 -28.02
CA GLU A 107 -9.44 28.87 -28.21
C GLU A 107 -8.33 27.82 -28.44
N PRO A 108 -8.33 26.68 -27.74
CA PRO A 108 -7.42 25.59 -28.06
C PRO A 108 -8.00 24.76 -29.21
N ALA A 109 -7.56 25.04 -30.43
CA ALA A 109 -7.67 24.10 -31.54
C ALA A 109 -6.61 22.99 -31.37
N PHE A 110 -6.82 22.09 -30.41
CA PHE A 110 -6.15 20.79 -30.38
C PHE A 110 -7.15 19.74 -30.85
N THR A 111 -7.22 19.55 -32.18
CA THR A 111 -7.93 18.42 -32.77
C THR A 111 -7.10 17.17 -32.60
N LEU A 112 -7.64 16.19 -31.87
CA LEU A 112 -7.04 14.87 -31.61
C LEU A 112 -6.95 13.96 -32.86
N ASP A 113 -7.31 14.47 -34.04
CA ASP A 113 -7.38 13.73 -35.30
C ASP A 113 -6.03 13.61 -36.05
N ALA A 114 -4.94 14.18 -35.51
CA ALA A 114 -3.64 14.24 -36.20
C ALA A 114 -2.62 13.16 -35.78
N LEU A 115 -3.01 12.17 -34.98
CA LEU A 115 -2.10 11.14 -34.44
C LEU A 115 -2.00 9.86 -35.30
N ASP A 116 -2.77 9.74 -36.38
CA ASP A 116 -2.82 8.52 -37.22
C ASP A 116 -1.92 8.57 -38.48
N SER A 117 -0.94 9.48 -38.54
CA SER A 117 -0.02 9.61 -39.70
C SER A 117 1.44 9.84 -39.32
N LEU A 118 1.97 8.97 -38.47
CA LEU A 118 3.40 8.93 -38.09
C LEU A 118 4.11 7.64 -38.56
N ASP A 119 3.73 7.13 -39.73
CA ASP A 119 4.45 6.05 -40.43
C ASP A 119 5.43 6.63 -41.47
N ALA A 120 6.23 7.61 -41.05
CA ALA A 120 7.35 8.13 -41.84
C ALA A 120 8.66 7.73 -41.15
N PRO A 121 9.61 7.10 -41.87
CA PRO A 121 10.93 6.83 -41.32
C PRO A 121 11.64 8.17 -41.05
N PHE A 122 11.68 8.56 -39.79
CA PHE A 122 12.42 9.74 -39.34
C PHE A 122 13.92 9.41 -39.42
N GLU A 123 14.52 9.67 -40.59
CA GLU A 123 15.97 9.80 -40.75
C GLU A 123 16.44 11.03 -39.95
N ALA A 124 16.70 10.82 -38.66
CA ALA A 124 17.25 11.82 -37.78
C ALA A 124 18.69 12.16 -38.25
N PRO A 125 19.01 13.42 -38.58
CA PRO A 125 20.38 13.82 -38.84
C PRO A 125 21.21 13.55 -37.58
N GLY A 126 22.30 12.80 -37.73
CA GLY A 126 23.15 12.30 -36.66
C GLY A 126 23.57 13.38 -35.67
N ILE A 127 22.82 13.48 -34.58
CA ILE A 127 23.26 14.17 -33.37
C ILE A 127 24.26 13.22 -32.75
N GLN A 128 25.54 13.41 -33.04
CA GLN A 128 26.60 12.74 -32.32
C GLN A 128 26.44 13.14 -30.85
N SER A 129 25.87 12.23 -30.06
CA SER A 129 25.87 12.31 -28.60
C SER A 129 27.32 12.44 -28.15
N THR A 130 27.76 13.68 -28.02
CA THR A 130 28.99 14.02 -27.32
C THR A 130 28.71 13.67 -25.88
N VAL A 131 29.06 12.43 -25.53
CA VAL A 131 29.11 11.95 -24.16
C VAL A 131 30.10 12.88 -23.46
N LEU A 132 29.56 13.90 -22.80
CA LEU A 132 30.27 14.74 -21.85
C LEU A 132 30.62 13.83 -20.67
N THR A 133 31.72 13.08 -20.82
CA THR A 133 32.45 12.44 -19.72
C THR A 133 33.12 13.54 -18.90
N GLY A 134 32.31 14.43 -18.34
CA GLY A 134 32.75 15.30 -17.26
C GLY A 134 32.98 14.42 -16.02
N PRO A 135 33.97 14.73 -15.17
CA PRO A 135 34.10 14.08 -13.88
C PRO A 135 32.75 14.18 -13.16
N SER A 136 32.15 13.03 -12.82
CA SER A 136 30.91 13.00 -12.03
C SER A 136 31.05 14.02 -10.89
N PRO A 137 30.14 15.00 -10.77
CA PRO A 137 30.20 15.96 -9.69
C PRO A 137 30.24 15.18 -8.39
N GLY A 138 31.40 15.20 -7.73
CA GLY A 138 31.57 14.52 -6.46
C GLY A 138 30.55 15.09 -5.49
N LEU A 139 29.72 14.22 -4.94
CA LEU A 139 28.69 14.55 -3.96
C LEU A 139 29.29 15.47 -2.89
N VAL A 140 28.67 16.63 -2.64
CA VAL A 140 29.25 17.55 -1.64
C VAL A 140 29.14 16.88 -0.25
N PRO A 141 30.13 17.06 0.65
CA PRO A 141 30.14 16.36 1.94
C PRO A 141 28.88 16.63 2.79
N ALA A 142 28.21 17.77 2.58
CA ALA A 142 26.94 18.09 3.23
C ALA A 142 25.76 17.23 2.74
N GLU A 143 25.76 16.81 1.47
CA GLU A 143 24.74 15.91 0.92
C GLU A 143 24.96 14.48 1.42
N THR A 144 26.21 14.02 1.48
CA THR A 144 26.56 12.70 2.03
C THR A 144 26.07 12.56 3.48
N ALA A 145 26.22 13.59 4.31
CA ALA A 145 25.72 13.56 5.69
C ALA A 145 24.18 13.43 5.78
N LYS A 146 23.44 14.08 4.87
CA LYS A 146 21.98 13.95 4.80
C LYS A 146 21.53 12.59 4.31
N VAL A 147 22.23 12.01 3.32
CA VAL A 147 21.97 10.65 2.85
C VAL A 147 22.09 9.66 4.01
N GLN A 148 23.17 9.75 4.80
CA GLN A 148 23.37 8.91 5.97
C GLN A 148 22.28 9.10 7.04
N GLN A 149 21.80 10.33 7.23
CA GLN A 149 20.69 10.62 8.12
C GLN A 149 19.40 9.93 7.67
N TYR A 150 19.03 10.04 6.38
CA TYR A 150 17.83 9.39 5.85
C TYR A 150 17.92 7.86 5.86
N LEU A 151 19.10 7.30 5.61
CA LEU A 151 19.31 5.85 5.72
C LEU A 151 19.00 5.36 7.14
N LYS A 152 19.56 6.03 8.15
CA LYS A 152 19.31 5.71 9.56
C LYS A 152 17.84 5.87 9.95
N GLU A 153 17.23 7.00 9.61
CA GLU A 153 15.83 7.28 9.92
C GLU A 153 14.88 6.24 9.29
N GLY A 154 15.07 5.91 8.01
CA GLY A 154 14.29 4.86 7.35
C GLY A 154 14.52 3.48 7.96
N GLN A 155 15.74 3.19 8.44
CA GLN A 155 16.04 1.93 9.13
C GLN A 155 15.32 1.82 10.49
N ASP A 156 15.24 2.91 11.26
CA ASP A 156 14.48 2.96 12.51
C ASP A 156 12.98 2.75 12.27
N LEU A 157 12.42 3.34 11.20
CA LEU A 157 11.03 3.13 10.76
C LEU A 157 10.78 1.68 10.32
N TYR A 158 11.70 1.12 9.54
CA TYR A 158 11.64 -0.28 9.10
C TYR A 158 11.64 -1.25 10.29
N ALA A 159 12.51 -1.03 11.28
CA ALA A 159 12.58 -1.84 12.49
C ALA A 159 11.29 -1.73 13.33
N SER A 160 10.59 -0.60 13.24
CA SER A 160 9.30 -0.37 13.90
C SER A 160 8.09 -0.96 13.14
N GLY A 161 8.31 -1.64 12.00
CA GLY A 161 7.26 -2.19 11.15
C GLY A 161 6.54 -1.16 10.27
N GLN A 162 6.99 0.09 10.25
CA GLN A 162 6.41 1.18 9.44
C GLN A 162 7.04 1.20 8.05
N TYR A 163 6.80 0.14 7.26
CA TYR A 163 7.48 -0.07 5.99
C TYR A 163 7.19 1.02 4.95
N GLN A 164 5.97 1.57 4.92
CA GLN A 164 5.60 2.61 3.97
C GLN A 164 6.33 3.93 4.27
N ASP A 165 6.39 4.33 5.53
CA ASP A 165 7.12 5.52 5.96
C ASP A 165 8.64 5.38 5.71
N ALA A 166 9.19 4.17 5.90
CA ALA A 166 10.58 3.87 5.58
C ALA A 166 10.87 4.05 4.07
N ILE A 167 9.99 3.55 3.20
CA ILE A 167 10.11 3.73 1.74
C ILE A 167 10.09 5.23 1.39
N ASP A 168 9.19 6.00 1.99
CA ASP A 168 9.07 7.44 1.71
C ASP A 168 10.34 8.21 2.13
N VAL A 169 10.93 7.86 3.27
CA VAL A 169 12.20 8.46 3.74
C VAL A 169 13.36 8.10 2.82
N TRP A 170 13.52 6.82 2.47
CA TRP A 170 14.60 6.39 1.56
C TRP A 170 14.45 6.93 0.15
N THR A 171 13.21 7.14 -0.34
CA THR A 171 12.97 7.74 -1.66
C THR A 171 13.52 9.18 -1.75
N ARG A 172 13.62 9.91 -0.63
CA ARG A 172 14.24 11.25 -0.60
C ARG A 172 15.74 11.23 -0.85
N ILE A 173 16.41 10.08 -0.69
CA ILE A 173 17.84 9.92 -0.97
C ILE A 173 18.11 10.17 -2.46
N PHE A 174 17.23 9.72 -3.35
CA PHE A 174 17.40 9.89 -4.80
C PHE A 174 17.35 11.36 -5.27
N ILE A 175 16.86 12.29 -4.43
CA ILE A 175 16.93 13.73 -4.70
C ILE A 175 18.37 14.24 -4.54
N LEU A 176 19.15 13.62 -3.65
CA LEU A 176 20.53 14.02 -3.34
C LEU A 176 21.54 13.17 -4.12
N ASP A 177 21.28 11.87 -4.24
CA ASP A 177 22.12 10.89 -4.91
C ASP A 177 21.24 9.90 -5.67
N GLU A 178 21.03 10.17 -6.96
CA GLU A 178 20.23 9.32 -7.85
C GLU A 178 20.83 7.93 -8.03
N SER A 179 22.15 7.77 -7.80
CA SER A 179 22.89 6.52 -8.02
C SER A 179 23.04 5.65 -6.77
N ASN A 180 22.29 5.94 -5.71
CA ASN A 180 22.42 5.25 -4.44
C ASN A 180 21.84 3.82 -4.46
N THR A 181 22.70 2.82 -4.63
CA THR A 181 22.29 1.40 -4.70
C THR A 181 21.83 0.82 -3.36
N GLU A 182 22.28 1.39 -2.24
CA GLU A 182 21.88 0.95 -0.90
C GLU A 182 20.41 1.29 -0.62
N ALA A 183 20.01 2.53 -0.93
CA ALA A 183 18.62 2.97 -0.82
C ALA A 183 17.68 2.13 -1.69
N ASP A 184 18.08 1.78 -2.91
CA ASP A 184 17.30 0.94 -3.82
C ASP A 184 17.05 -0.47 -3.22
N ALA A 185 18.09 -1.12 -2.71
CA ALA A 185 17.99 -2.43 -2.07
C ALA A 185 17.10 -2.41 -0.81
N LEU A 186 17.20 -1.36 -0.01
CA LEU A 186 16.36 -1.18 1.18
C LEU A 186 14.88 -0.97 0.83
N ILE A 187 14.59 -0.13 -0.18
CA ILE A 187 13.23 0.08 -0.68
C ILE A 187 12.63 -1.22 -1.24
N ALA A 188 13.40 -1.99 -2.00
CA ALA A 188 12.95 -3.28 -2.52
C ALA A 188 12.56 -4.23 -1.37
N ARG A 189 13.40 -4.32 -0.34
CA ARG A 189 13.13 -5.13 0.86
C ARG A 189 11.90 -4.65 1.65
N ALA A 190 11.70 -3.34 1.77
CA ALA A 190 10.49 -2.80 2.41
C ALA A 190 9.23 -3.07 1.60
N LYS A 191 9.28 -3.00 0.28
CA LYS A 191 8.14 -3.38 -0.58
C LYS A 191 7.76 -4.85 -0.42
N GLU A 192 8.75 -5.74 -0.34
CA GLU A 192 8.51 -7.16 -0.03
C GLU A 192 7.84 -7.34 1.33
N ALA A 193 8.28 -6.62 2.35
CA ALA A 193 7.67 -6.65 3.69
C ALA A 193 6.22 -6.12 3.71
N VAL A 194 5.92 -5.05 2.95
CA VAL A 194 4.55 -4.55 2.75
C VAL A 194 3.67 -5.64 2.13
N ASN A 195 4.14 -6.26 1.04
CA ASN A 195 3.39 -7.31 0.37
C ASN A 195 3.16 -8.54 1.27
N ALA A 196 4.17 -8.94 2.05
CA ALA A 196 4.04 -10.04 2.99
C ALA A 196 3.01 -9.74 4.08
N ASN A 197 3.04 -8.53 4.66
CA ASN A 197 2.06 -8.10 5.67
C ASN A 197 0.64 -8.05 5.07
N GLN A 198 0.50 -7.52 3.85
CA GLN A 198 -0.78 -7.50 3.15
C GLN A 198 -1.35 -8.91 2.92
N GLY A 199 -0.50 -9.86 2.52
CA GLY A 199 -0.89 -11.27 2.39
C GLY A 199 -1.37 -11.89 3.71
N GLU A 200 -0.72 -11.57 4.83
CA GLU A 200 -1.14 -12.04 6.16
C GLU A 200 -2.50 -11.44 6.57
N ILE A 201 -2.73 -10.17 6.26
CA ILE A 201 -4.00 -9.48 6.49
C ILE A 201 -5.12 -10.15 5.68
N GLU A 202 -4.90 -10.37 4.38
CA GLU A 202 -5.87 -11.02 3.49
C GLU A 202 -6.16 -12.46 3.90
N HIS A 203 -5.14 -13.21 4.31
CA HIS A 203 -5.30 -14.57 4.82
C HIS A 203 -6.14 -14.59 6.11
N SER A 204 -5.81 -13.74 7.08
CA SER A 204 -6.54 -13.62 8.34
C SER A 204 -8.00 -13.18 8.11
N LEU A 205 -8.23 -12.27 7.17
CA LEU A 205 -9.57 -11.82 6.78
C LEU A 205 -10.38 -12.96 6.14
N THR A 206 -9.77 -13.69 5.21
CA THR A 206 -10.43 -14.83 4.55
C THR A 206 -10.83 -15.91 5.56
N GLU A 207 -9.94 -16.25 6.49
CA GLU A 207 -10.24 -17.21 7.56
C GLU A 207 -11.35 -16.68 8.48
N ALA A 208 -11.32 -15.38 8.82
CA ALA A 208 -12.35 -14.76 9.62
C ALA A 208 -13.74 -14.82 8.98
N ILE A 209 -13.82 -14.53 7.68
CA ILE A 209 -15.06 -14.58 6.90
C ILE A 209 -15.57 -16.03 6.83
N ALA A 210 -14.68 -17.01 6.61
CA ALA A 210 -15.04 -18.42 6.61
C ALA A 210 -15.59 -18.86 7.98
N ALA A 211 -14.94 -18.48 9.09
CA ALA A 211 -15.41 -18.77 10.45
C ALA A 211 -16.77 -18.11 10.75
N PHE A 212 -16.95 -16.85 10.32
CA PHE A 212 -18.22 -16.13 10.46
C PHE A 212 -19.35 -16.82 9.70
N ASN A 213 -19.11 -17.22 8.45
CA ASN A 213 -20.09 -17.93 7.62
C ASN A 213 -20.44 -19.32 8.18
N ALA A 214 -19.52 -19.95 8.91
CA ALA A 214 -19.79 -21.19 9.66
C ALA A 214 -20.61 -20.98 10.94
N GLY A 215 -20.89 -19.73 11.33
CA GLY A 215 -21.56 -19.36 12.58
C GLY A 215 -20.64 -19.33 13.79
N ASP A 216 -19.33 -19.57 13.62
CA ASP A 216 -18.34 -19.52 14.69
C ASP A 216 -17.86 -18.09 14.93
N CYS A 217 -18.74 -17.29 15.55
CA CYS A 217 -18.45 -15.91 15.92
C CYS A 217 -17.28 -15.80 16.92
N GLY A 218 -17.04 -16.85 17.71
CA GLY A 218 -15.96 -16.91 18.69
C GLY A 218 -14.58 -16.91 18.03
N ARG A 219 -14.42 -17.68 16.95
CA ARG A 219 -13.19 -17.69 16.14
C ARG A 219 -13.07 -16.50 15.21
N ALA A 220 -14.17 -16.03 14.61
CA ALA A 220 -14.13 -14.94 13.65
C ALA A 220 -13.67 -13.61 14.26
N ARG A 221 -14.13 -13.28 15.48
CA ARG A 221 -13.81 -12.01 16.15
C ARG A 221 -12.31 -11.73 16.31
N PRO A 222 -11.48 -12.60 16.94
CA PRO A 222 -10.06 -12.31 17.13
C PRO A 222 -9.28 -12.19 15.82
N LEU A 223 -9.69 -12.91 14.76
CA LEU A 223 -9.08 -12.78 13.43
C LEU A 223 -9.37 -11.41 12.80
N LEU A 224 -10.61 -10.90 12.92
CA LEU A 224 -10.98 -9.55 12.47
C LEU A 224 -10.26 -8.47 13.29
N GLU A 225 -10.12 -8.68 14.61
CA GLU A 225 -9.36 -7.76 15.47
C GLU A 225 -7.87 -7.72 15.07
N LYS A 226 -7.27 -8.87 14.72
CA LYS A 226 -5.90 -8.93 14.19
C LYS A 226 -5.77 -8.11 12.90
N VAL A 227 -6.74 -8.24 11.97
CA VAL A 227 -6.78 -7.43 10.74
C VAL A 227 -6.85 -5.93 11.07
N LEU A 228 -7.64 -5.52 12.07
CA LEU A 228 -7.77 -4.13 12.48
C LEU A 228 -6.54 -3.59 13.24
N GLN A 229 -5.76 -4.45 13.90
CA GLN A 229 -4.48 -4.07 14.50
C GLN A 229 -3.46 -3.71 13.43
N SER A 230 -3.38 -4.50 12.35
CA SER A 230 -2.49 -4.19 11.22
C SER A 230 -3.01 -3.04 10.36
N PHE A 231 -4.33 -2.96 10.15
CA PHE A 231 -4.95 -1.92 9.33
C PHE A 231 -6.25 -1.38 9.98
N PRO A 232 -6.17 -0.32 10.81
CA PRO A 232 -7.32 0.22 11.56
C PRO A 232 -8.51 0.69 10.71
N GLY A 233 -8.27 0.95 9.41
CA GLY A 233 -9.28 1.41 8.46
C GLY A 233 -9.94 0.31 7.62
N HIS A 234 -9.74 -0.98 7.93
CA HIS A 234 -10.24 -2.06 7.07
C HIS A 234 -11.77 -2.14 7.06
N ARG A 235 -12.40 -1.64 5.98
CA ARG A 235 -13.87 -1.49 5.90
C ARG A 235 -14.61 -2.81 6.05
N GLU A 236 -14.12 -3.88 5.44
CA GLU A 236 -14.74 -5.21 5.53
C GLU A 236 -14.65 -5.79 6.93
N ALA A 237 -13.50 -5.62 7.61
CA ALA A 237 -13.32 -6.18 8.94
C ALA A 237 -14.26 -5.48 9.94
N LEU A 238 -14.37 -4.16 9.85
CA LEU A 238 -15.35 -3.37 10.63
C LEU A 238 -16.79 -3.80 10.35
N TYR A 239 -17.13 -4.08 9.08
CA TYR A 239 -18.46 -4.56 8.69
C TYR A 239 -18.80 -5.90 9.36
N TYR A 240 -17.92 -6.90 9.26
CA TYR A 240 -18.16 -8.21 9.86
C TYR A 240 -18.15 -8.17 11.39
N LEU A 241 -17.31 -7.33 12.00
CA LEU A 241 -17.28 -7.15 13.44
C LEU A 241 -18.58 -6.51 13.96
N GLY A 242 -19.16 -5.56 13.21
CA GLY A 242 -20.49 -5.03 13.45
C GLY A 242 -21.57 -6.11 13.38
N ARG A 243 -21.55 -6.95 12.34
CA ARG A 243 -22.47 -8.09 12.18
C ARG A 243 -22.39 -9.10 13.32
N ILE A 244 -21.19 -9.44 13.78
CA ILE A 244 -20.98 -10.32 14.94
C ILE A 244 -21.59 -9.70 16.21
N ASN A 245 -21.42 -8.39 16.41
CA ASN A 245 -22.00 -7.69 17.57
C ASN A 245 -23.53 -7.65 17.52
N GLU A 246 -24.13 -7.47 16.34
CA GLU A 246 -25.58 -7.57 16.15
C GLU A 246 -26.10 -8.97 16.48
N GLN A 247 -25.42 -10.03 15.99
CA GLN A 247 -25.79 -11.41 16.29
C GLN A 247 -25.66 -11.74 17.78
N ALA A 248 -24.62 -11.22 18.44
CA ALA A 248 -24.43 -11.39 19.88
C ALA A 248 -25.50 -10.66 20.71
N ALA A 249 -26.04 -9.54 20.22
CA ALA A 249 -27.14 -8.83 20.86
C ALA A 249 -28.50 -9.53 20.69
N VAL A 250 -28.71 -10.21 19.56
CA VAL A 250 -29.94 -10.96 19.25
C VAL A 250 -29.92 -12.34 19.89
N ALA A 251 -28.75 -12.95 20.08
CA ALA A 251 -28.60 -14.18 20.84
C ALA A 251 -29.27 -13.95 22.21
N PRO A 252 -30.45 -14.55 22.45
CA PRO A 252 -31.31 -14.17 23.55
C PRO A 252 -30.49 -14.32 24.81
N ALA A 253 -30.25 -13.19 25.50
CA ALA A 253 -29.61 -13.15 26.80
C ALA A 253 -30.16 -14.34 27.57
N ALA A 254 -29.30 -15.36 27.75
CA ALA A 254 -29.73 -16.64 28.30
C ALA A 254 -30.59 -16.30 29.52
N PRO A 255 -31.86 -16.77 29.56
CA PRO A 255 -32.83 -16.33 30.56
C PRO A 255 -32.11 -16.35 31.90
N PRO A 256 -32.11 -15.22 32.64
CA PRO A 256 -31.21 -14.98 33.76
C PRO A 256 -31.14 -16.26 34.55
N GLN A 257 -29.97 -16.91 34.55
CA GLN A 257 -29.82 -18.16 35.26
C GLN A 257 -30.37 -17.89 36.65
N PRO A 258 -31.39 -18.65 37.11
CA PRO A 258 -32.02 -18.39 38.39
C PRO A 258 -30.87 -18.25 39.39
N PRO A 259 -30.87 -17.18 40.20
CA PRO A 259 -29.74 -16.83 41.04
C PRO A 259 -29.25 -18.12 41.68
N PRO A 260 -27.96 -18.49 41.52
CA PRO A 260 -27.46 -19.78 41.99
C PRO A 260 -27.98 -19.90 43.40
N VAL A 261 -28.89 -20.85 43.59
CA VAL A 261 -29.53 -21.09 44.88
C VAL A 261 -28.35 -21.43 45.74
N GLN A 262 -27.85 -20.43 46.47
CA GLN A 262 -26.75 -20.63 47.39
C GLN A 262 -27.29 -21.74 48.27
N PRO A 263 -26.72 -22.95 48.25
CA PRO A 263 -27.14 -23.97 49.18
C PRO A 263 -26.91 -23.33 50.53
N SER A 264 -28.02 -22.91 51.16
CA SER A 264 -28.01 -22.20 52.41
C SER A 264 -27.11 -23.00 53.31
N ALA A 265 -26.04 -22.34 53.76
CA ALA A 265 -24.97 -22.91 54.54
C ALA A 265 -25.48 -24.07 55.40
N PHE A 266 -25.31 -25.29 54.90
CA PHE A 266 -25.39 -26.45 55.76
C PHE A 266 -24.15 -26.30 56.62
N SER A 267 -24.39 -25.77 57.81
CA SER A 267 -23.45 -25.53 58.88
C SER A 267 -22.41 -26.66 58.89
N ALA A 268 -21.21 -26.34 58.39
CA ALA A 268 -20.08 -27.23 58.51
C ALA A 268 -19.79 -27.38 60.02
N PRO A 269 -19.73 -28.60 60.56
CA PRO A 269 -19.25 -28.81 61.92
C PRO A 269 -17.79 -28.33 62.02
N PRO A 270 -17.36 -27.84 63.20
CA PRO A 270 -16.05 -27.24 63.37
C PRO A 270 -14.92 -28.23 63.06
N PRO A 271 -13.78 -27.75 62.53
CA PRO A 271 -12.61 -28.58 62.27
C PRO A 271 -12.04 -29.08 63.60
N ILE A 272 -12.15 -30.38 63.83
CA ILE A 272 -11.37 -31.05 64.86
C ILE A 272 -9.96 -31.24 64.30
N PHE A 273 -9.00 -30.68 65.03
CA PHE A 273 -7.56 -30.91 64.93
C PHE A 273 -7.17 -32.26 64.30
N SER A 274 -6.33 -32.22 63.27
CA SER A 274 -5.37 -33.29 63.02
C SER A 274 -4.04 -32.67 62.64
N ALA A 275 -3.25 -32.52 63.71
CA ALA A 275 -1.85 -32.20 63.66
C ALA A 275 -1.07 -33.30 62.92
N GLY A 276 -0.11 -32.90 62.09
CA GLY A 276 1.19 -33.58 62.09
C GLY A 276 1.68 -34.14 60.75
N LEU A 277 2.70 -33.43 60.21
CA LEU A 277 3.90 -33.94 59.53
C LEU A 277 3.77 -34.67 58.16
N PRO A 278 4.86 -34.79 57.37
CA PRO A 278 5.91 -33.81 57.08
C PRO A 278 6.23 -33.68 55.58
N GLU A 279 7.11 -32.73 55.28
CA GLU A 279 7.84 -32.57 54.01
C GLU A 279 8.43 -33.90 53.49
N GLY A 280 8.38 -34.07 52.17
CA GLY A 280 9.15 -35.07 51.43
C GLY A 280 9.60 -34.48 50.08
N PRO A 281 10.89 -34.59 49.72
CA PRO A 281 11.45 -33.99 48.50
C PRO A 281 11.11 -34.87 47.29
N ARG A 282 10.55 -34.28 46.23
CA ARG A 282 10.36 -35.01 44.96
C ARG A 282 11.61 -34.88 44.10
N GLU A 283 12.23 -36.05 43.96
CA GLU A 283 13.36 -36.39 43.11
C GLU A 283 13.25 -35.86 41.68
N GLN A 284 14.38 -35.37 41.21
CA GLN A 284 14.80 -35.41 39.82
C GLN A 284 14.79 -36.85 39.32
N THR A 285 14.07 -37.13 38.24
CA THR A 285 14.44 -38.21 37.32
C THR A 285 14.25 -37.75 35.89
N ALA A 286 15.38 -37.68 35.18
CA ALA A 286 15.45 -37.66 33.72
C ALA A 286 14.75 -38.87 33.09
N PRO A 287 14.50 -38.82 31.78
CA PRO A 287 15.09 -39.83 30.89
C PRO A 287 15.79 -39.15 29.71
N ALA A 288 17.08 -39.41 29.47
CA ALA A 288 17.65 -40.59 28.82
C ALA A 288 17.31 -40.70 27.32
N ALA A 289 18.40 -40.68 26.54
CA ALA A 289 18.49 -40.75 25.09
C ALA A 289 17.92 -42.04 24.47
N SER A 290 17.37 -41.90 23.27
CA SER A 290 17.23 -42.88 22.17
C SER A 290 16.76 -42.03 20.98
N GLY A 291 17.49 -41.80 19.88
CA GLY A 291 18.25 -42.67 19.00
C GLY A 291 17.85 -42.25 17.57
N PRO A 292 18.76 -42.20 16.57
CA PRO A 292 18.44 -41.72 15.23
C PRO A 292 17.89 -42.86 14.35
N ALA A 293 16.74 -42.65 13.72
CA ALA A 293 16.21 -43.57 12.72
C ALA A 293 15.68 -42.80 11.49
N LEU A 294 16.47 -42.90 10.43
CA LEU A 294 16.12 -42.91 9.01
C LEU A 294 14.62 -43.03 8.71
N SER A 295 14.07 -42.08 7.95
CA SER A 295 13.00 -42.39 7.00
C SER A 295 13.05 -41.40 5.84
N ALA A 296 13.78 -41.79 4.80
CA ALA A 296 13.58 -41.30 3.45
C ALA A 296 12.21 -41.81 2.97
N GLY A 297 11.32 -40.90 2.62
CA GLY A 297 10.04 -41.19 1.99
C GLY A 297 9.73 -40.07 1.01
N SER A 298 10.05 -40.32 -0.26
CA SER A 298 9.51 -39.58 -1.41
C SER A 298 7.99 -39.67 -1.43
N PRO A 299 7.32 -38.59 -1.86
CA PRO A 299 6.15 -38.68 -2.72
C PRO A 299 6.57 -38.12 -4.10
N ASP A 300 6.94 -38.93 -5.09
CA ASP A 300 6.03 -39.62 -6.02
C ASP A 300 4.82 -38.76 -6.41
N ASP A 301 4.95 -38.11 -7.57
CA ASP A 301 4.01 -38.17 -8.67
C ASP A 301 2.53 -38.32 -8.28
N PHE A 302 1.86 -37.19 -8.10
CA PHE A 302 0.42 -37.09 -8.32
C PHE A 302 0.19 -36.31 -9.62
N GLU A 303 0.30 -37.03 -10.74
CA GLU A 303 -0.37 -36.65 -11.99
C GLU A 303 -1.88 -36.67 -11.74
N PHE A 304 -2.45 -35.48 -11.59
CA PHE A 304 -3.90 -35.29 -11.56
C PHE A 304 -4.38 -35.23 -13.02
N GLU A 305 -4.62 -36.39 -13.62
CA GLU A 305 -5.44 -36.51 -14.83
C GLU A 305 -6.89 -36.13 -14.48
N GLU A 306 -7.24 -34.86 -14.68
CA GLU A 306 -8.61 -34.39 -14.61
C GLU A 306 -9.36 -34.82 -15.88
N ASN A 307 -9.87 -36.07 -15.84
CA ASN A 307 -10.89 -36.58 -16.73
C ASN A 307 -12.23 -35.85 -16.43
N LEU A 308 -12.49 -34.76 -17.13
CA LEU A 308 -13.81 -34.11 -17.15
C LEU A 308 -14.64 -34.67 -18.31
N ASP A 309 -15.43 -35.67 -17.97
CA ASP A 309 -16.54 -36.21 -18.75
C ASP A 309 -17.63 -35.12 -18.89
N LEU A 310 -17.74 -34.53 -20.08
CA LEU A 310 -18.79 -33.57 -20.42
C LEU A 310 -20.04 -34.33 -20.91
N PRO A 311 -21.24 -34.08 -20.36
CA PRO A 311 -22.46 -34.64 -20.91
C PRO A 311 -22.80 -33.98 -22.26
N THR A 312 -22.92 -34.83 -23.26
CA THR A 312 -23.56 -34.57 -24.55
C THR A 312 -24.96 -34.00 -24.31
N GLY A 313 -25.18 -32.74 -24.70
CA GLY A 313 -26.48 -32.06 -24.67
C GLY A 313 -26.75 -31.40 -26.02
N GLU A 314 -27.60 -32.06 -26.80
CA GLU A 314 -28.08 -31.71 -28.14
C GLU A 314 -28.72 -30.32 -28.28
N ALA A 315 -28.41 -29.71 -29.44
CA ALA A 315 -29.29 -28.98 -30.35
C ALA A 315 -30.26 -27.91 -29.79
N LEU A 316 -30.09 -26.67 -30.26
CA LEU A 316 -30.97 -26.07 -31.28
C LEU A 316 -30.64 -24.58 -31.54
N ARG A 317 -30.69 -24.22 -32.83
CA ARG A 317 -30.93 -22.88 -33.44
C ARG A 317 -29.72 -22.00 -33.76
N SER A 318 -29.19 -22.26 -34.97
CA SER A 318 -29.16 -21.33 -36.10
C SER A 318 -29.21 -19.83 -35.78
N SER A 319 -28.07 -19.14 -35.87
CA SER A 319 -28.04 -17.77 -36.38
C SER A 319 -26.68 -17.49 -37.02
N SER A 320 -26.72 -17.28 -38.33
CA SER A 320 -25.62 -16.86 -39.20
C SER A 320 -24.93 -15.59 -38.69
N PRO A 321 -23.58 -15.55 -38.68
CA PRO A 321 -22.85 -14.31 -38.86
C PRO A 321 -22.47 -14.09 -40.35
N PRO A 322 -22.49 -12.84 -40.85
CA PRO A 322 -22.03 -12.51 -42.20
C PRO A 322 -20.49 -12.54 -42.30
N ALA A 323 -20.00 -12.88 -43.49
CA ALA A 323 -18.59 -13.02 -43.83
C ALA A 323 -17.79 -11.72 -43.70
N PRO A 324 -16.51 -11.78 -43.27
CA PRO A 324 -15.56 -10.69 -43.49
C PRO A 324 -15.01 -10.75 -44.92
N VAL A 325 -15.07 -9.60 -45.59
CA VAL A 325 -14.50 -9.31 -46.90
C VAL A 325 -13.16 -8.61 -46.67
N GLY A 326 -12.11 -9.03 -47.39
CA GLY A 326 -10.80 -8.36 -47.47
C GLY A 326 -9.80 -8.87 -46.41
N GLY A 327 -8.67 -9.49 -46.72
CA GLY A 327 -7.83 -9.32 -47.90
C GLY A 327 -6.69 -8.34 -47.57
N PHE A 328 -5.74 -8.78 -46.73
CA PHE A 328 -4.45 -8.13 -46.56
C PHE A 328 -3.37 -9.21 -46.65
N GLU A 329 -2.78 -9.31 -47.84
CA GLU A 329 -1.53 -10.03 -48.11
C GLU A 329 -0.40 -9.38 -47.31
N PHE A 330 0.25 -10.15 -46.44
CA PHE A 330 1.55 -9.78 -45.89
C PHE A 330 2.62 -10.59 -46.63
N ASP A 331 3.38 -9.88 -47.45
CA ASP A 331 4.49 -10.37 -48.25
C ASP A 331 5.61 -10.87 -47.32
N SER A 332 6.04 -12.11 -47.54
CA SER A 332 7.14 -12.75 -46.81
C SER A 332 8.45 -12.55 -47.56
N PRO A 333 9.50 -11.94 -46.97
CA PRO A 333 10.83 -12.04 -47.55
C PRO A 333 11.53 -13.33 -47.09
N ALA A 334 11.55 -14.26 -48.03
CA ALA A 334 12.68 -15.09 -48.46
C ALA A 334 13.75 -15.51 -47.42
N THR A 335 13.73 -16.80 -47.16
CA THR A 335 14.88 -17.66 -46.87
C THR A 335 16.05 -17.42 -47.82
N GLU A 336 17.23 -17.08 -47.29
CA GLU A 336 18.51 -17.30 -47.96
C GLU A 336 19.40 -18.20 -47.09
N GLN A 337 19.47 -19.47 -47.49
CA GLN A 337 20.48 -20.43 -47.05
C GLN A 337 21.68 -20.34 -48.00
N GLY A 338 22.89 -20.19 -47.48
CA GLY A 338 24.08 -20.29 -48.32
C GLY A 338 25.43 -20.16 -47.61
N LEU A 339 26.12 -21.30 -47.53
CA LEU A 339 27.59 -21.47 -47.58
C LEU A 339 28.44 -21.32 -46.30
N ALA A 340 28.73 -22.51 -45.76
CA ALA A 340 29.99 -23.02 -45.22
C ALA A 340 31.29 -22.19 -45.40
N ALA A 341 32.03 -22.05 -44.29
CA ALA A 341 33.49 -22.24 -44.25
C ALA A 341 33.94 -22.63 -42.82
N PRO A 342 34.91 -23.56 -42.66
CA PRO A 342 35.45 -23.96 -41.35
C PRO A 342 36.59 -23.03 -40.91
N VAL A 343 36.47 -22.43 -39.73
CA VAL A 343 37.58 -21.69 -39.08
C VAL A 343 38.04 -22.39 -37.81
N SER A 344 39.36 -22.53 -37.73
CA SER A 344 40.17 -23.30 -36.81
C SER A 344 39.96 -23.01 -35.32
N PRO A 345 40.27 -23.97 -34.43
CA PRO A 345 40.28 -23.76 -32.99
C PRO A 345 41.50 -22.92 -32.57
N VAL A 346 41.26 -21.69 -32.10
CA VAL A 346 42.26 -20.91 -31.35
C VAL A 346 42.36 -21.47 -29.94
N ALA A 347 43.54 -21.97 -29.60
CA ALA A 347 43.91 -22.40 -28.27
C ALA A 347 43.72 -21.25 -27.26
N ARG A 348 42.90 -21.48 -26.23
CA ARG A 348 42.84 -20.62 -25.05
C ARG A 348 44.03 -20.94 -24.14
N PRO A 349 44.82 -19.95 -23.70
CA PRO A 349 45.79 -20.15 -22.63
C PRO A 349 45.06 -20.36 -21.30
N THR A 350 45.29 -21.52 -20.68
CA THR A 350 45.07 -21.77 -19.26
C THR A 350 45.85 -20.73 -18.47
N THR A 351 45.15 -19.79 -17.85
CA THR A 351 45.68 -18.99 -16.74
C THR A 351 44.63 -19.02 -15.65
N ALA A 352 44.92 -19.77 -14.59
CA ALA A 352 44.14 -19.86 -13.39
C ALA A 352 44.23 -18.53 -12.62
N PRO A 353 43.10 -17.91 -12.22
CA PRO A 353 43.12 -16.93 -11.17
C PRO A 353 43.14 -17.64 -9.81
N GLU A 354 44.23 -17.37 -9.11
CA GLU A 354 44.51 -17.58 -7.69
C GLU A 354 43.28 -17.32 -6.81
N GLN A 355 42.88 -18.32 -6.02
CA GLN A 355 41.82 -18.20 -5.00
C GLN A 355 42.25 -17.22 -3.91
N PRO A 356 41.47 -16.15 -3.63
CA PRO A 356 41.66 -15.40 -2.40
C PRO A 356 41.21 -16.26 -1.22
N LYS A 357 42.17 -16.47 -0.31
CA LYS A 357 42.04 -17.09 1.01
C LYS A 357 40.88 -16.45 1.77
N ALA A 358 39.91 -17.28 2.18
CA ALA A 358 38.78 -16.88 3.00
C ALA A 358 39.25 -16.22 4.31
N PRO A 359 38.63 -15.10 4.75
CA PRO A 359 38.68 -14.73 6.16
C PRO A 359 37.76 -15.68 6.94
N ASP A 360 38.40 -16.45 7.82
CA ASP A 360 37.78 -17.08 8.99
C ASP A 360 36.96 -16.04 9.79
N ALA A 361 35.83 -16.52 10.35
CA ALA A 361 34.97 -15.84 11.34
C ALA A 361 34.06 -14.70 10.83
N PHE A 362 32.92 -15.06 10.24
CA PHE A 362 31.69 -14.31 10.49
C PHE A 362 30.88 -15.09 11.53
N GLU A 363 30.94 -14.61 12.78
CA GLU A 363 30.09 -15.07 13.86
C GLU A 363 28.62 -14.92 13.45
N SER A 364 27.87 -15.98 13.70
CA SER A 364 26.42 -16.03 13.58
C SER A 364 25.82 -15.02 14.56
N PHE A 365 25.44 -13.85 14.06
CA PHE A 365 24.72 -12.85 14.85
C PHE A 365 23.25 -13.30 14.97
N THR A 366 22.96 -14.10 16.00
CA THR A 366 21.60 -14.50 16.37
C THR A 366 20.87 -13.31 17.00
N TRP A 367 19.82 -12.83 16.34
CA TRP A 367 18.85 -11.89 16.93
C TRP A 367 17.95 -12.64 17.92
N ASP A 368 18.47 -12.91 19.13
CA ASP A 368 17.67 -13.36 20.27
C ASP A 368 18.03 -12.50 21.48
N GLN A 369 17.38 -11.33 21.58
CA GLN A 369 17.34 -10.57 22.82
C GLN A 369 16.08 -9.71 22.86
N ALA A 370 15.03 -10.26 23.47
CA ALA A 370 13.89 -9.49 23.96
C ALA A 370 14.33 -8.64 25.17
N PRO A 371 13.88 -7.39 25.30
CA PRO A 371 14.19 -6.58 26.48
C PRO A 371 13.44 -7.10 27.72
N PRO A 372 14.05 -7.09 28.92
CA PRO A 372 13.34 -7.42 30.15
C PRO A 372 12.28 -6.35 30.45
N ALA A 373 11.07 -6.80 30.77
CA ALA A 373 10.02 -5.95 31.32
C ALA A 373 10.46 -5.43 32.69
N GLU A 374 10.60 -4.11 32.84
CA GLU A 374 10.66 -3.47 34.15
C GLU A 374 9.27 -3.54 34.80
N VAL A 375 9.26 -3.97 36.06
CA VAL A 375 8.10 -4.07 36.97
C VAL A 375 8.17 -2.94 37.99
#